data_AF-A0A6C0H738-F1
#
_entry.id   AF-A0A6C0H738-F1
#
_cell.length_a   1.000
_cell.length_b   1.000
_cell.length_c   1.000
_cell.angle_alpha   90.00
_cell.angle_beta   90.00
_cell.angle_gamma   90.00
#
_symmetry.space_group_name_H-M   'P 1'
#
loop_
_entity.id
_entity.type
_entity.pdbx_description
1 polymer ?
#
loop_
_entity_poly.entity_id
_entity_poly.type
_entity_poly.pdbx_seq_one_letter_code
_entity_poly.pdbx_strand_id
1 'polypeptide(L)'
;MEINTNNFNFIYNNKIYDYESISNNHIILDIYRLTLYEKLKRKVLKERHKYKKKLDYINNSNIDTNDKNVFISSNLCKDILGILLFNHNFKTSYDPIFDIETPFNEDNITQLLIKEKCIGYLTSNIIKNIIYLYPLLSKKYIKYYNKIKNNISDIDNIKYTITYEEDYDYTILYLNIENNNYSLKYLKYIKIPTHIFYHLIKLYNTKIYKNYTSTELLDNKIIEYIYILFNRYFIFSNGNNQASILPSFKKLLKEHFNIKIELFGSPLNTSNNMFGSYFYDIDKVFGSIGNYFQINIKKGYYELNPPFDVCLMKNMFDKSLNELINAETNKEALLFCFIIPTSFFKYNRLPHKLNNFIKYNIYLHKDKFPYIRYNRLFTKTIVAPIVNTHIIICHNNYINNYVKKNVDKFKSILNIWINKKYTT
;
A
#
# COMPACT_ATOMS: atom_id res chain seq x y z
N MET A 1 9.11 -5.05 23.97
CA MET A 1 7.95 -4.12 24.04
C MET A 1 6.73 -4.97 23.75
N GLU A 2 5.96 -5.33 24.78
CA GLU A 2 4.67 -5.99 24.55
C GLU A 2 3.73 -5.00 23.87
N ILE A 3 3.03 -5.45 22.84
CA ILE A 3 1.99 -4.67 22.19
C ILE A 3 0.88 -4.55 23.21
N ASN A 4 0.71 -3.35 23.78
CA ASN A 4 -0.48 -3.06 24.56
C ASN A 4 -1.66 -2.92 23.58
N THR A 5 -2.31 -4.04 23.32
CA THR A 5 -3.50 -4.16 22.46
C THR A 5 -4.68 -3.36 23.00
N ASN A 6 -4.66 -2.90 24.26
CA ASN A 6 -5.71 -2.04 24.83
C ASN A 6 -5.74 -0.62 24.23
N ASN A 7 -4.74 -0.25 23.41
CA ASN A 7 -4.67 1.07 22.78
C ASN A 7 -5.24 1.12 21.35
N PHE A 8 -5.62 -0.02 20.75
CA PHE A 8 -6.09 -0.08 19.37
C PHE A 8 -7.29 -1.02 19.25
N ASN A 9 -8.38 -0.53 18.66
CA ASN A 9 -9.46 -1.39 18.18
C ASN A 9 -9.33 -1.47 16.66
N PHE A 10 -9.27 -2.68 16.12
CA PHE A 10 -9.13 -2.94 14.70
C PHE A 10 -10.40 -3.60 14.16
N ILE A 11 -10.94 -3.05 13.07
CA ILE A 11 -12.08 -3.63 12.36
C ILE A 11 -11.60 -3.94 10.95
N TYR A 12 -11.59 -5.22 10.60
CA TYR A 12 -11.38 -5.71 9.24
C TYR A 12 -12.62 -6.46 8.81
N ASN A 13 -13.23 -6.06 7.69
CA ASN A 13 -14.40 -6.73 7.12
C ASN A 13 -15.58 -6.90 8.09
N ASN A 14 -15.90 -5.93 8.95
CA ASN A 14 -17.04 -6.01 9.91
C ASN A 14 -17.14 -7.36 10.67
N LYS A 15 -16.03 -8.09 10.78
CA LYS A 15 -15.90 -9.36 11.49
C LYS A 15 -14.77 -9.19 12.50
N ILE A 16 -15.07 -9.53 13.75
CA ILE A 16 -14.05 -9.71 14.76
C ILE A 16 -13.33 -10.99 14.38
N TYR A 17 -12.15 -10.87 13.80
CA TYR A 17 -11.26 -12.01 13.63
C TYR A 17 -10.50 -12.16 14.94
N ASP A 18 -10.83 -13.19 15.71
CA ASP A 18 -9.92 -13.65 16.74
C ASP A 18 -8.62 -14.10 16.06
N TYR A 19 -7.50 -13.79 16.72
CA TYR A 19 -6.12 -14.00 16.25
C TYR A 19 -5.87 -15.41 15.66
N GLU A 20 -6.65 -16.39 16.11
CA GLU A 20 -6.56 -17.82 15.78
C GLU A 20 -7.49 -18.27 14.63
N SER A 21 -8.46 -17.44 14.21
CA SER A 21 -9.53 -17.83 13.29
C SER A 21 -9.20 -17.73 11.80
N ILE A 22 -8.06 -17.13 11.43
CA ILE A 22 -7.66 -16.98 10.02
C ILE A 22 -6.76 -18.15 9.64
N SER A 23 -7.37 -19.10 8.93
CA SER A 23 -6.95 -20.50 8.77
C SER A 23 -5.61 -20.72 8.04
N ASN A 24 -5.11 -21.95 8.15
CA ASN A 24 -3.94 -22.51 7.44
C ASN A 24 -3.97 -22.35 5.89
N ASN A 25 -5.03 -21.82 5.28
CA ASN A 25 -5.26 -21.82 3.82
C ASN A 25 -4.96 -20.49 3.11
N HIS A 26 -4.33 -19.50 3.77
CA HIS A 26 -4.04 -18.17 3.20
C HIS A 26 -3.42 -18.19 1.79
N ILE A 27 -2.44 -19.06 1.56
CA ILE A 27 -1.75 -19.17 0.27
C ILE A 27 -2.65 -19.68 -0.85
N ILE A 28 -3.55 -20.63 -0.56
CA ILE A 28 -4.48 -21.14 -1.56
C ILE A 28 -5.41 -20.02 -2.01
N LEU A 29 -5.92 -19.22 -1.08
CA LEU A 29 -6.77 -18.08 -1.41
C LEU A 29 -6.05 -17.05 -2.27
N ASP A 30 -4.81 -16.74 -1.94
CA ASP A 30 -3.99 -15.84 -2.74
C ASP A 30 -3.65 -16.41 -4.12
N ILE A 31 -3.41 -17.72 -4.26
CA ILE A 31 -3.27 -18.41 -5.55
C ILE A 31 -4.52 -18.17 -6.42
N TYR A 32 -5.73 -18.30 -5.86
CA TYR A 32 -6.96 -18.02 -6.58
C TYR A 32 -7.10 -16.54 -6.95
N ARG A 33 -6.78 -15.63 -6.02
CA ARG A 33 -6.79 -14.18 -6.27
C ARG A 33 -5.90 -13.81 -7.45
N LEU A 34 -4.68 -14.34 -7.46
CA LEU A 34 -3.70 -14.17 -8.53
C LEU A 34 -4.18 -14.75 -9.86
N THR A 35 -4.80 -15.93 -9.81
CA THR A 35 -5.37 -16.60 -10.98
C THR A 35 -6.50 -15.77 -11.60
N LEU A 36 -7.38 -15.22 -10.77
CA LEU A 36 -8.45 -14.34 -11.18
C LEU A 36 -7.87 -13.08 -11.82
N TYR A 37 -6.91 -12.42 -11.16
CA TYR A 37 -6.23 -11.25 -11.68
C TYR A 37 -5.64 -11.49 -13.09
N GLU A 38 -4.85 -12.55 -13.27
CA GLU A 38 -4.20 -12.81 -14.57
C GLU A 38 -5.20 -13.16 -15.67
N LYS A 39 -6.27 -13.90 -15.35
CA LYS A 39 -7.36 -14.17 -16.31
C LYS A 39 -8.05 -12.87 -16.75
N LEU A 40 -8.37 -11.99 -15.80
CA LEU A 40 -9.00 -10.69 -16.08
C LEU A 40 -8.07 -9.78 -16.88
N LYS A 41 -6.82 -9.62 -16.45
CA LYS A 41 -5.78 -8.85 -17.13
C LYS A 41 -5.61 -9.26 -18.58
N ARG A 42 -5.45 -10.56 -18.87
CA ARG A 42 -5.38 -11.07 -20.25
C ARG A 42 -6.60 -10.68 -21.08
N LYS A 43 -7.80 -10.71 -20.49
CA LYS A 43 -9.04 -10.37 -21.18
C LYS A 43 -9.19 -8.86 -21.39
N VAL A 44 -8.88 -8.04 -20.41
CA VAL A 44 -8.81 -6.57 -20.53
C VAL A 44 -7.87 -6.20 -21.68
N LEU A 45 -6.66 -6.77 -21.69
CA LEU A 45 -5.69 -6.52 -22.75
C LEU A 45 -6.22 -6.94 -24.13
N LYS A 46 -6.88 -8.11 -24.24
CA LYS A 46 -7.51 -8.57 -25.49
C LYS A 46 -8.61 -7.63 -25.97
N GLU A 47 -9.52 -7.19 -25.10
CA GLU A 47 -10.59 -6.25 -25.46
C GLU A 47 -10.02 -4.88 -25.84
N ARG A 48 -9.00 -4.40 -25.12
CA ARG A 48 -8.25 -3.19 -25.49
C ARG A 48 -7.67 -3.30 -26.91
N HIS A 49 -7.06 -4.44 -27.25
CA HIS A 49 -6.52 -4.66 -28.59
C HIS A 49 -7.62 -4.68 -29.68
N LYS A 50 -8.78 -5.27 -29.41
CA LYS A 50 -9.93 -5.22 -30.33
C LYS A 50 -10.44 -3.79 -30.52
N TYR A 51 -10.58 -3.05 -29.43
CA TYR A 51 -11.02 -1.66 -29.46
C TYR A 51 -10.02 -0.77 -30.21
N LYS A 52 -8.71 -0.95 -29.99
CA LYS A 52 -7.67 -0.26 -30.76
C LYS A 52 -7.81 -0.53 -32.27
N LYS A 53 -7.97 -1.79 -32.68
CA LYS A 53 -8.18 -2.14 -34.09
C LYS A 53 -9.43 -1.48 -34.68
N LYS A 54 -10.51 -1.39 -33.90
CA LYS A 54 -11.74 -0.70 -34.31
C LYS A 54 -11.51 0.81 -34.49
N LEU A 55 -10.75 1.45 -33.59
CA LEU A 55 -10.37 2.86 -33.72
C LEU A 55 -9.42 3.10 -34.90
N ASP A 56 -8.42 2.24 -35.11
CA ASP A 56 -7.51 2.34 -36.26
C ASP A 56 -8.26 2.21 -37.59
N TYR A 57 -9.32 1.39 -37.64
CA TYR A 57 -10.24 1.28 -38.79
C TYR A 57 -11.09 2.55 -38.97
N ILE A 58 -11.61 3.10 -37.87
CA ILE A 58 -12.41 4.34 -37.87
C ILE A 58 -11.56 5.56 -38.26
N ASN A 59 -10.28 5.63 -37.88
CA ASN A 59 -9.37 6.73 -38.23
C ASN A 59 -9.10 6.86 -39.74
N ASN A 60 -9.38 5.81 -40.53
CA ASN A 60 -9.34 5.87 -41.99
C ASN A 60 -10.65 6.41 -42.61
N SER A 61 -11.65 6.72 -41.79
CA SER A 61 -12.90 7.39 -42.17
C SER A 61 -13.00 8.71 -41.40
N ASN A 62 -13.20 9.83 -42.09
CA ASN A 62 -13.25 11.17 -41.50
C ASN A 62 -14.31 11.29 -40.39
N ILE A 63 -13.93 11.06 -39.13
CA ILE A 63 -14.78 11.22 -37.95
C ILE A 63 -14.09 12.12 -36.92
N ASP A 64 -14.96 12.86 -36.23
CA ASP A 64 -14.73 14.02 -35.39
C ASP A 64 -13.67 13.85 -34.29
N THR A 65 -12.96 14.93 -34.01
CA THR A 65 -11.72 14.98 -33.23
C THR A 65 -11.90 14.81 -31.72
N ASN A 66 -13.14 14.85 -31.22
CA ASN A 66 -13.43 14.74 -29.79
C ASN A 66 -13.26 13.31 -29.21
N ASP A 67 -13.28 12.26 -30.04
CA ASP A 67 -13.03 10.86 -29.61
C ASP A 67 -11.55 10.45 -29.63
N LYS A 68 -10.64 11.34 -30.06
CA LYS A 68 -9.23 10.99 -30.36
C LYS A 68 -8.35 10.69 -29.14
N ASN A 69 -8.81 10.95 -27.91
CA ASN A 69 -7.99 10.84 -26.67
C ASN A 69 -8.35 9.65 -25.74
N VAL A 70 -8.96 8.59 -26.26
CA VAL A 70 -9.55 7.47 -25.48
C VAL A 70 -8.60 6.26 -25.29
N PHE A 71 -7.27 6.44 -25.37
CA PHE A 71 -6.35 5.29 -25.24
C PHE A 71 -5.97 5.00 -23.78
N ILE A 72 -6.54 3.91 -23.21
CA ILE A 72 -6.14 3.41 -21.90
C ILE A 72 -4.77 2.73 -22.00
N SER A 73 -3.79 3.21 -21.23
CA SER A 73 -2.48 2.55 -21.13
C SER A 73 -2.63 1.17 -20.47
N SER A 74 -1.78 0.21 -20.87
CA SER A 74 -1.79 -1.14 -20.27
C SER A 74 -1.48 -1.14 -18.77
N ASN A 75 -0.84 -0.09 -18.26
CA ASN A 75 -0.51 0.05 -16.85
C ASN A 75 -1.74 0.49 -16.05
N LEU A 76 -2.46 1.49 -16.55
CA LEU A 76 -3.69 1.95 -15.95
C LEU A 76 -4.76 0.84 -15.82
N CYS A 77 -4.93 -0.01 -16.85
CA CYS A 77 -5.80 -1.18 -16.75
C CYS A 77 -5.41 -2.13 -15.61
N LYS A 78 -4.11 -2.30 -15.35
CA LYS A 78 -3.60 -3.16 -14.28
C LYS A 78 -3.87 -2.54 -12.92
N ASP A 79 -3.69 -1.23 -12.80
CA ASP A 79 -3.90 -0.49 -11.56
C ASP A 79 -5.38 -0.52 -11.15
N ILE A 80 -6.30 -0.33 -12.10
CA ILE A 80 -7.74 -0.46 -11.84
C ILE A 80 -8.11 -1.87 -11.40
N LEU A 81 -7.59 -2.91 -12.07
CA LEU A 81 -7.85 -4.29 -11.66
C LEU A 81 -7.29 -4.60 -10.28
N GLY A 82 -6.09 -4.10 -9.96
CA GLY A 82 -5.49 -4.24 -8.63
C GLY A 82 -6.36 -3.55 -7.58
N ILE A 83 -6.75 -2.30 -7.81
CA ILE A 83 -7.66 -1.56 -6.92
C ILE A 83 -8.96 -2.33 -6.76
N LEU A 84 -9.62 -2.79 -7.82
CA LEU A 84 -10.91 -3.48 -7.67
C LEU A 84 -10.82 -4.83 -6.94
N LEU A 85 -9.68 -5.53 -7.04
CA LEU A 85 -9.46 -6.78 -6.31
C LEU A 85 -9.11 -6.59 -4.83
N PHE A 86 -8.56 -5.44 -4.48
CA PHE A 86 -7.99 -5.18 -3.16
C PHE A 86 -8.61 -3.98 -2.43
N ASN A 87 -9.52 -3.22 -3.05
CA ASN A 87 -10.10 -2.04 -2.42
C ASN A 87 -11.16 -2.45 -1.40
N HIS A 88 -10.82 -2.26 -0.13
CA HIS A 88 -11.64 -2.59 1.04
C HIS A 88 -12.53 -1.42 1.51
N ASN A 89 -12.62 -0.30 0.79
CA ASN A 89 -13.49 0.83 1.18
C ASN A 89 -14.99 0.54 1.04
N PHE A 90 -15.38 -0.65 0.58
CA PHE A 90 -16.74 -1.10 0.77
C PHE A 90 -17.02 -1.14 2.26
N LYS A 91 -18.05 -0.43 2.72
CA LYS A 91 -18.63 -0.50 4.07
C LYS A 91 -19.27 -1.87 4.35
N THR A 92 -18.64 -2.91 3.87
CA THR A 92 -19.22 -4.22 3.83
C THR A 92 -18.17 -5.24 4.23
N SER A 93 -18.65 -6.30 4.84
CA SER A 93 -17.89 -7.31 5.57
C SER A 93 -17.05 -8.22 4.66
N TYR A 94 -16.74 -7.81 3.44
CA TYR A 94 -16.71 -8.70 2.29
C TYR A 94 -15.32 -8.78 1.64
N ASP A 95 -14.76 -9.98 1.60
CA ASP A 95 -13.66 -10.32 0.70
C ASP A 95 -14.27 -10.60 -0.70
N PRO A 96 -13.79 -9.95 -1.77
CA PRO A 96 -14.31 -10.16 -3.12
C PRO A 96 -14.21 -11.61 -3.63
N ILE A 97 -13.50 -12.50 -2.94
CA ILE A 97 -13.42 -13.94 -3.22
C ILE A 97 -14.57 -14.75 -2.58
N PHE A 98 -15.16 -14.28 -1.48
CA PHE A 98 -16.06 -15.07 -0.65
C PHE A 98 -17.50 -14.53 -0.57
N ASP A 99 -17.77 -13.40 -1.20
CA ASP A 99 -19.08 -12.77 -1.14
C ASP A 99 -20.09 -13.43 -2.11
N ILE A 100 -21.38 -13.35 -1.78
CA ILE A 100 -22.50 -13.72 -2.65
C ILE A 100 -22.74 -12.61 -3.67
N GLU A 101 -22.53 -11.36 -3.28
CA GLU A 101 -22.68 -10.19 -4.14
C GLU A 101 -21.33 -9.73 -4.69
N THR A 102 -21.31 -9.31 -5.95
CA THR A 102 -20.07 -8.82 -6.55
C THR A 102 -19.86 -7.34 -6.18
N PRO A 103 -18.66 -6.92 -5.75
CA PRO A 103 -18.37 -5.48 -5.63
C PRO A 103 -18.38 -4.78 -7.01
N PHE A 104 -18.50 -5.54 -8.10
CA PHE A 104 -18.56 -5.08 -9.47
C PHE A 104 -20.01 -4.87 -9.94
N ASN A 105 -20.82 -4.15 -9.15
CA ASN A 105 -22.09 -3.58 -9.63
C ASN A 105 -21.88 -2.11 -10.06
N GLU A 106 -22.78 -1.62 -10.92
CA GLU A 106 -22.61 -0.33 -11.60
C GLU A 106 -22.57 0.84 -10.63
N ASP A 107 -23.41 0.77 -9.60
CA ASP A 107 -23.50 1.77 -8.56
C ASP A 107 -22.23 1.85 -7.73
N ASN A 108 -21.66 0.71 -7.33
CA ASN A 108 -20.43 0.61 -6.55
C ASN A 108 -19.21 1.13 -7.30
N ILE A 109 -19.03 0.76 -8.57
CA ILE A 109 -17.89 1.23 -9.36
C ILE A 109 -18.04 2.70 -9.77
N THR A 110 -19.26 3.14 -10.08
CA THR A 110 -19.56 4.56 -10.28
C THR A 110 -19.30 5.36 -9.01
N GLN A 111 -19.67 4.83 -7.85
CA GLN A 111 -19.36 5.44 -6.56
C GLN A 111 -17.83 5.53 -6.33
N LEU A 112 -17.09 4.45 -6.58
CA LEU A 112 -15.62 4.41 -6.43
C LEU A 112 -14.89 5.38 -7.39
N LEU A 113 -15.28 5.41 -8.66
CA LEU A 113 -14.58 6.17 -9.70
C LEU A 113 -15.03 7.63 -9.75
N ILE A 114 -16.30 7.92 -9.45
CA ILE A 114 -16.92 9.23 -9.66
C ILE A 114 -17.20 9.94 -8.33
N LYS A 115 -17.83 9.28 -7.36
CA LYS A 115 -18.32 9.95 -6.12
C LYS A 115 -17.26 10.05 -5.02
N GLU A 116 -16.49 8.99 -4.78
CA GLU A 116 -15.51 8.94 -3.69
C GLU A 116 -14.14 9.54 -4.06
N LYS A 117 -13.97 9.97 -5.32
CA LYS A 117 -12.73 10.55 -5.85
C LYS A 117 -11.48 9.70 -5.53
N CYS A 118 -11.63 8.38 -5.40
CA CYS A 118 -10.57 7.48 -4.91
C CYS A 118 -9.34 7.40 -5.82
N ILE A 119 -9.41 7.96 -7.03
CA ILE A 119 -8.29 7.95 -7.97
C ILE A 119 -8.15 9.34 -8.57
N GLY A 120 -7.64 10.29 -7.78
CA GLY A 120 -7.40 11.68 -8.21
C GLY A 120 -6.40 11.81 -9.38
N TYR A 121 -5.77 10.71 -9.77
CA TYR A 121 -4.84 10.60 -10.90
C TYR A 121 -5.50 10.29 -12.25
N LEU A 122 -6.78 9.92 -12.28
CA LEU A 122 -7.47 9.66 -13.53
C LEU A 122 -7.97 10.97 -14.11
N THR A 123 -7.45 11.33 -15.28
CA THR A 123 -8.03 12.42 -16.07
C THR A 123 -9.50 12.10 -16.36
N SER A 124 -10.33 13.13 -16.57
CA SER A 124 -11.74 12.97 -16.93
C SER A 124 -11.95 12.00 -18.12
N ASN A 125 -11.01 12.01 -19.08
CA ASN A 125 -11.00 11.08 -20.20
C ASN A 125 -10.76 9.63 -19.76
N ILE A 126 -9.82 9.39 -18.83
CA ILE A 126 -9.59 8.05 -18.30
C ILE A 126 -10.84 7.52 -17.58
N ILE A 127 -11.50 8.34 -16.77
CA ILE A 127 -12.73 7.96 -16.06
C ILE A 127 -13.83 7.54 -17.04
N LYS A 128 -14.07 8.34 -18.10
CA LYS A 128 -15.01 7.99 -19.18
C LYS A 128 -14.68 6.63 -19.83
N ASN A 129 -13.39 6.34 -20.02
CA ASN A 129 -12.96 5.09 -20.65
C ASN A 129 -13.17 3.86 -19.76
N ILE A 130 -12.99 4.02 -18.45
CA ILE A 130 -13.26 2.96 -17.48
C ILE A 130 -14.76 2.70 -17.42
N ILE A 131 -15.59 3.75 -17.38
CA ILE A 131 -17.05 3.65 -17.43
C ILE A 131 -17.49 2.91 -18.71
N TYR A 132 -16.86 3.17 -19.86
CA TYR A 132 -17.18 2.47 -21.11
C TYR A 132 -16.81 0.98 -21.09
N LEU A 133 -15.62 0.63 -20.59
CA LEU A 133 -15.20 -0.77 -20.51
C LEU A 133 -15.88 -1.53 -19.37
N TYR A 134 -16.37 -0.82 -18.36
CA TYR A 134 -16.87 -1.37 -17.12
C TYR A 134 -17.94 -2.45 -17.33
N PRO A 135 -19.02 -2.26 -18.11
CA PRO A 135 -20.04 -3.31 -18.32
C PRO A 135 -19.49 -4.60 -18.93
N LEU A 136 -18.44 -4.49 -19.75
CA LEU A 136 -17.76 -5.65 -20.35
C LEU A 136 -16.84 -6.36 -19.34
N LEU A 137 -16.24 -5.59 -18.44
CA LEU A 137 -15.36 -6.09 -17.39
C LEU A 137 -16.13 -6.71 -16.24
N SER A 138 -17.25 -6.12 -15.81
CA SER A 138 -18.11 -6.63 -14.73
C SER A 138 -18.73 -7.98 -15.09
N LYS A 139 -19.36 -8.11 -16.26
CA LYS A 139 -19.94 -9.39 -16.72
C LYS A 139 -18.90 -10.50 -16.77
N LYS A 140 -17.68 -10.21 -17.22
CA LYS A 140 -16.59 -11.18 -17.26
C LYS A 140 -16.02 -11.47 -15.88
N TYR A 141 -15.88 -10.46 -15.03
CA TYR A 141 -15.50 -10.61 -13.63
C TYR A 141 -16.43 -11.58 -12.94
N ILE A 142 -17.74 -11.31 -12.96
CA ILE A 142 -18.78 -12.13 -12.33
C ILE A 142 -18.71 -13.57 -12.85
N LYS A 143 -18.56 -13.76 -14.18
CA LYS A 143 -18.43 -15.10 -14.76
C LYS A 143 -17.21 -15.87 -14.22
N TYR A 144 -16.04 -15.22 -14.16
CA TYR A 144 -14.82 -15.89 -13.69
C TYR A 144 -14.82 -16.09 -12.17
N TYR A 145 -15.36 -15.11 -11.45
CA TYR A 145 -15.59 -15.16 -10.03
C TYR A 145 -16.46 -16.36 -9.68
N ASN A 146 -17.65 -16.50 -10.28
CA ASN A 146 -18.56 -17.62 -10.05
C ASN A 146 -17.92 -18.96 -10.44
N LYS A 147 -17.14 -19.02 -11.52
CA LYS A 147 -16.40 -20.23 -11.90
C LYS A 147 -15.35 -20.62 -10.85
N ILE A 148 -14.67 -19.65 -10.24
CA ILE A 148 -13.72 -19.90 -9.16
C ILE A 148 -14.47 -20.32 -7.90
N LYS A 149 -15.54 -19.60 -7.55
CA LYS A 149 -16.39 -19.85 -6.39
C LYS A 149 -16.96 -21.26 -6.38
N ASN A 150 -17.45 -21.75 -7.51
CA ASN A 150 -18.00 -23.10 -7.63
C ASN A 150 -16.92 -24.20 -7.51
N ASN A 151 -15.65 -23.83 -7.64
CA ASN A 151 -14.51 -24.73 -7.50
C ASN A 151 -13.80 -24.55 -6.13
N ILE A 152 -14.38 -23.76 -5.21
CA ILE A 152 -13.83 -23.54 -3.86
C ILE A 152 -13.86 -24.84 -3.04
N SER A 153 -14.81 -25.74 -3.26
CA SER A 153 -14.87 -27.04 -2.56
C SER A 153 -13.66 -27.94 -2.85
N ASP A 154 -12.95 -27.71 -3.96
CA ASP A 154 -11.72 -28.44 -4.29
C ASP A 154 -10.46 -27.85 -3.59
N ILE A 155 -10.59 -26.73 -2.86
CA ILE A 155 -9.46 -25.99 -2.26
C ILE A 155 -8.74 -26.81 -1.20
N ASP A 156 -9.47 -27.50 -0.34
CA ASP A 156 -8.88 -28.27 0.75
C ASP A 156 -8.03 -29.46 0.24
N ASN A 157 -8.19 -29.81 -1.04
CA ASN A 157 -7.45 -30.88 -1.70
C ASN A 157 -6.22 -30.39 -2.48
N ILE A 158 -5.97 -29.06 -2.53
CA ILE A 158 -4.80 -28.50 -3.23
C ILE A 158 -3.57 -28.69 -2.37
N LYS A 159 -2.71 -29.62 -2.77
CA LYS A 159 -1.37 -29.78 -2.21
C LYS A 159 -0.39 -28.85 -2.91
N TYR A 160 0.37 -28.12 -2.12
CA TYR A 160 1.40 -27.22 -2.63
C TYR A 160 2.66 -27.31 -1.77
N THR A 161 3.79 -26.96 -2.38
CA THR A 161 5.05 -26.72 -1.69
C THR A 161 5.64 -25.41 -2.18
N ILE A 162 6.30 -24.68 -1.29
CA ILE A 162 7.10 -23.52 -1.65
C ILE A 162 8.54 -23.82 -1.30
N THR A 163 9.39 -23.77 -2.32
CA THR A 163 10.85 -23.93 -2.18
C THR A 163 11.51 -22.62 -2.54
N TYR A 164 12.77 -22.44 -2.16
CA TYR A 164 13.52 -21.27 -2.56
C TYR A 164 14.95 -21.62 -2.93
N GLU A 165 15.52 -20.83 -3.83
CA GLU A 165 16.91 -20.89 -4.23
C GLU A 165 17.53 -19.51 -4.03
N GLU A 166 18.76 -19.47 -3.53
CA GLU A 166 19.50 -18.25 -3.32
C GLU A 166 20.58 -18.08 -4.39
N ASP A 167 20.65 -16.88 -4.91
CA ASP A 167 21.73 -16.32 -5.72
C ASP A 167 22.29 -15.10 -4.98
N TYR A 168 23.46 -14.60 -5.38
CA TYR A 168 24.18 -13.53 -4.69
C TYR A 168 23.31 -12.27 -4.49
N ASP A 169 22.56 -11.90 -5.53
CA ASP A 169 21.71 -10.70 -5.51
C ASP A 169 20.24 -11.00 -5.19
N TYR A 170 19.78 -12.25 -5.37
CA TYR A 170 18.36 -12.58 -5.35
C TYR A 170 18.03 -13.92 -4.70
N THR A 171 16.91 -13.96 -3.99
CA THR A 171 16.21 -15.19 -3.60
C THR A 171 15.03 -15.43 -4.53
N ILE A 172 14.91 -16.63 -5.08
CA ILE A 172 13.81 -17.04 -5.95
C ILE A 172 12.95 -18.02 -5.19
N LEU A 173 11.66 -17.72 -5.01
CA LEU A 173 10.72 -18.64 -4.37
C LEU A 173 9.89 -19.32 -5.46
N TYR A 174 9.81 -20.64 -5.44
CA TYR A 174 9.06 -21.46 -6.38
C TYR A 174 7.85 -22.07 -5.71
N LEU A 175 6.66 -21.88 -6.30
CA LEU A 175 5.44 -22.55 -5.88
C LEU A 175 5.17 -23.74 -6.79
N ASN A 176 5.15 -24.93 -6.19
CA ASN A 176 4.79 -26.19 -6.83
C ASN A 176 3.40 -26.62 -6.35
N ILE A 177 2.54 -27.05 -7.27
CA ILE A 177 1.18 -27.51 -6.97
C ILE A 177 1.02 -28.93 -7.54
N GLU A 178 0.77 -29.90 -6.65
CA GLU A 178 0.50 -31.29 -7.02
C GLU A 178 -0.96 -31.36 -7.50
N ASN A 179 -1.20 -31.79 -8.76
CA ASN A 179 -2.50 -31.78 -9.48
C ASN A 179 -2.91 -30.45 -10.14
N ASN A 180 -2.17 -30.09 -11.20
CA ASN A 180 -2.30 -28.82 -11.90
C ASN A 180 -3.40 -28.82 -12.99
N ASN A 181 -4.67 -29.03 -12.62
CA ASN A 181 -5.81 -28.80 -13.53
C ASN A 181 -5.99 -27.31 -13.88
N TYR A 182 -5.36 -26.42 -13.12
CA TYR A 182 -5.35 -24.99 -13.35
C TYR A 182 -4.03 -24.62 -14.03
N SER A 183 -4.05 -24.15 -15.29
CA SER A 183 -2.85 -23.63 -15.95
C SER A 183 -2.35 -22.35 -15.24
N LEU A 184 -1.55 -22.50 -14.19
CA LEU A 184 -1.03 -21.44 -13.32
C LEU A 184 0.38 -20.98 -13.74
N LYS A 185 0.61 -20.82 -15.04
CA LYS A 185 1.93 -20.46 -15.62
C LYS A 185 2.58 -19.21 -14.98
N TYR A 186 1.80 -18.34 -14.34
CA TYR A 186 2.27 -17.08 -13.74
C TYR A 186 2.56 -17.13 -12.25
N LEU A 187 2.27 -18.25 -11.60
CA LEU A 187 2.48 -18.47 -10.17
C LEU A 187 3.69 -19.37 -9.92
N LYS A 188 4.58 -19.54 -10.89
CA LYS A 188 5.66 -20.52 -10.76
C LYS A 188 6.75 -20.04 -9.81
N TYR A 189 7.10 -18.75 -9.88
CA TYR A 189 8.13 -18.20 -9.03
C TYR A 189 8.02 -16.69 -8.85
N ILE A 190 8.59 -16.19 -7.76
CA ILE A 190 8.85 -14.76 -7.54
C ILE A 190 10.35 -14.55 -7.29
N LYS A 191 10.89 -13.46 -7.80
CA LYS A 191 12.29 -13.07 -7.63
C LYS A 191 12.36 -11.88 -6.68
N ILE A 192 13.09 -12.04 -5.58
CA ILE A 192 13.18 -11.09 -4.47
C ILE A 192 14.66 -10.71 -4.29
N PRO A 193 15.02 -9.45 -4.05
CA PRO A 193 16.39 -9.13 -3.64
C PRO A 193 16.74 -9.82 -2.32
N THR A 194 17.89 -10.47 -2.23
CA THR A 194 18.28 -11.28 -1.05
C THR A 194 18.21 -10.47 0.25
N HIS A 195 18.64 -9.20 0.22
CA HIS A 195 18.55 -8.32 1.39
C HIS A 195 17.11 -8.03 1.86
N ILE A 196 16.12 -7.98 0.96
CA ILE A 196 14.71 -7.82 1.33
C ILE A 196 14.16 -9.13 1.89
N PHE A 197 14.55 -10.28 1.34
CA PHE A 197 14.16 -11.59 1.86
C PHE A 197 14.57 -11.75 3.33
N TYR A 198 15.85 -11.48 3.66
CA TYR A 198 16.34 -11.52 5.04
C TYR A 198 15.78 -10.40 5.94
N HIS A 199 15.46 -9.24 5.39
CA HIS A 199 14.74 -8.20 6.12
C HIS A 199 13.35 -8.68 6.58
N LEU A 200 12.60 -9.36 5.70
CA LEU A 200 11.29 -9.94 6.06
C LEU A 200 11.43 -11.06 7.10
N ILE A 201 12.48 -11.90 6.99
CA ILE A 201 12.82 -12.88 8.02
C ILE A 201 13.01 -12.22 9.38
N LYS A 202 13.82 -11.16 9.42
CA LYS A 202 14.06 -10.42 10.66
C LYS A 202 12.78 -9.82 11.25
N LEU A 203 11.93 -9.22 10.42
CA LEU A 203 10.65 -8.65 10.86
C LEU A 203 9.72 -9.72 11.44
N TYR A 204 9.63 -10.85 10.75
CA TYR A 204 8.83 -11.99 11.19
C TYR A 204 9.35 -12.58 12.50
N ASN A 205 10.65 -12.83 12.61
CA ASN A 205 11.28 -13.34 13.82
C ASN A 205 11.10 -12.39 15.02
N THR A 206 11.20 -11.09 14.76
CA THR A 206 10.94 -10.05 15.76
C THR A 206 9.50 -10.12 16.26
N LYS A 207 8.55 -10.33 15.35
CA LYS A 207 7.12 -10.27 15.65
C LYS A 207 6.58 -11.57 16.27
N ILE A 208 6.93 -12.71 15.72
CA ILE A 208 6.41 -14.03 16.10
C ILE A 208 7.20 -14.62 17.26
N TYR A 209 8.52 -14.57 17.18
CA TYR A 209 9.42 -15.22 18.14
C TYR A 209 10.03 -14.27 19.17
N LYS A 210 9.71 -12.97 19.10
CA LYS A 210 10.37 -11.92 19.91
C LYS A 210 11.91 -11.96 19.75
N ASN A 211 12.40 -12.44 18.60
CA ASN A 211 13.83 -12.54 18.28
C ASN A 211 14.22 -11.40 17.34
N TYR A 212 14.86 -10.37 17.92
CA TYR A 212 15.09 -9.08 17.26
C TYR A 212 16.31 -9.04 16.32
N THR A 213 17.15 -10.08 16.36
CA THR A 213 18.45 -10.10 15.68
C THR A 213 18.59 -11.22 14.68
N SER A 214 17.88 -12.34 14.85
CA SER A 214 18.03 -13.49 13.95
C SER A 214 17.46 -13.21 12.56
N THR A 215 18.24 -13.61 11.56
CA THR A 215 17.86 -13.67 10.14
C THR A 215 17.73 -15.11 9.65
N GLU A 216 17.75 -16.07 10.58
CA GLU A 216 17.55 -17.49 10.28
C GLU A 216 16.07 -17.80 10.11
N LEU A 217 15.76 -18.78 9.26
CA LEU A 217 14.42 -19.32 9.12
C LEU A 217 14.10 -20.17 10.36
N LEU A 218 13.24 -19.65 11.22
CA LEU A 218 12.81 -20.36 12.44
C LEU A 218 11.63 -21.31 12.18
N ASP A 219 10.87 -21.07 11.11
CA ASP A 219 9.86 -21.98 10.58
C ASP A 219 9.70 -21.80 9.07
N ASN A 220 8.97 -22.73 8.44
CA ASN A 220 8.70 -22.68 7.00
C ASN A 220 7.50 -21.79 6.63
N LYS A 221 6.66 -21.41 7.60
CA LYS A 221 5.45 -20.62 7.36
C LYS A 221 5.79 -19.23 6.84
N ILE A 222 6.91 -18.68 7.26
CA ILE A 222 7.39 -17.40 6.75
C ILE A 222 7.56 -17.39 5.22
N ILE A 223 8.01 -18.50 4.63
CA ILE A 223 8.20 -18.59 3.17
C ILE A 223 6.85 -18.41 2.45
N GLU A 224 5.78 -19.00 2.99
CA GLU A 224 4.43 -18.78 2.48
C GLU A 224 4.00 -17.32 2.61
N TYR A 225 4.25 -16.70 3.76
CA TYR A 225 3.87 -15.31 3.98
C TYR A 225 4.63 -14.34 3.05
N ILE A 226 5.93 -14.54 2.86
CA ILE A 226 6.74 -13.78 1.91
C ILE A 226 6.19 -13.94 0.49
N TYR A 227 5.85 -15.17 0.10
CA TYR A 227 5.30 -15.45 -1.22
C TYR A 227 3.98 -14.71 -1.47
N ILE A 228 3.06 -14.75 -0.50
CA ILE A 228 1.77 -14.04 -0.56
C ILE A 228 2.00 -12.53 -0.63
N LEU A 229 2.81 -12.01 0.27
CA LEU A 229 3.09 -10.58 0.41
C LEU A 229 3.61 -9.99 -0.91
N PHE A 230 4.64 -10.60 -1.51
CA PHE A 230 5.20 -10.11 -2.77
C PHE A 230 4.18 -10.11 -3.90
N ASN A 231 3.39 -11.17 -4.02
CA ASN A 231 2.36 -11.27 -5.04
C ASN A 231 1.28 -10.20 -4.87
N ARG A 232 0.82 -9.94 -3.64
CA ARG A 232 -0.16 -8.89 -3.35
C ARG A 232 0.36 -7.50 -3.70
N TYR A 233 1.55 -7.13 -3.22
CA TYR A 233 2.13 -5.83 -3.52
C TYR A 233 2.49 -5.69 -5.02
N PHE A 234 2.83 -6.79 -5.69
CA PHE A 234 3.07 -6.80 -7.14
C PHE A 234 1.80 -6.57 -7.97
N ILE A 235 0.67 -7.17 -7.58
CA ILE A 235 -0.62 -6.91 -8.23
C ILE A 235 -1.11 -5.50 -7.89
N PHE A 236 -1.09 -5.15 -6.60
CA PHE A 236 -1.59 -3.87 -6.11
C PHE A 236 -0.88 -2.69 -6.76
N SER A 237 0.44 -2.82 -6.96
CA SER A 237 1.37 -1.90 -7.65
C SER A 237 0.68 -0.64 -8.21
N ASN A 238 0.39 0.30 -7.31
CA ASN A 238 -0.32 1.55 -7.61
C ASN A 238 0.64 2.57 -8.25
N GLY A 239 1.22 2.23 -9.40
CA GLY A 239 1.93 3.19 -10.25
C GLY A 239 3.21 3.85 -9.71
N ASN A 240 3.83 3.35 -8.63
CA ASN A 240 4.89 4.05 -7.88
C ASN A 240 4.42 5.37 -7.24
N ASN A 241 3.17 5.44 -6.78
CA ASN A 241 2.61 6.64 -6.16
C ASN A 241 3.16 6.94 -4.75
N GLN A 242 4.17 6.21 -4.27
CA GLN A 242 4.84 6.49 -3.01
C GLN A 242 6.33 6.18 -3.18
N ALA A 243 7.18 6.93 -2.48
CA ALA A 243 8.60 6.69 -2.40
C ALA A 243 9.05 6.66 -0.94
N SER A 244 9.95 5.76 -0.58
CA SER A 244 10.38 5.61 0.82
C SER A 244 11.34 6.73 1.19
N ILE A 245 11.22 7.27 2.39
CA ILE A 245 12.18 8.23 2.92
C ILE A 245 13.51 7.53 3.25
N LEU A 246 14.62 8.26 3.18
CA LEU A 246 15.93 7.70 3.46
C LEU A 246 16.04 7.15 4.90
N PRO A 247 16.67 5.98 5.13
CA PRO A 247 16.92 5.45 6.46
C PRO A 247 17.66 6.41 7.37
N SER A 248 18.56 7.24 6.82
CA SER A 248 19.27 8.27 7.57
C SER A 248 18.33 9.36 8.12
N PHE A 249 17.27 9.70 7.38
CA PHE A 249 16.24 10.62 7.84
C PHE A 249 15.33 9.96 8.88
N LYS A 250 14.93 8.70 8.68
CA LYS A 250 14.19 7.92 9.71
C LYS A 250 14.98 7.84 11.03
N LYS A 251 16.30 7.64 10.96
CA LYS A 251 17.20 7.65 12.12
C LYS A 251 17.17 9.00 12.83
N LEU A 252 17.26 10.10 12.09
CA LEU A 252 17.14 11.45 12.63
C LEU A 252 15.79 11.66 13.35
N LEU A 253 14.68 11.23 12.74
CA LEU A 253 13.36 11.31 13.36
C LEU A 253 13.28 10.52 14.68
N LYS A 254 13.88 9.33 14.71
CA LYS A 254 13.95 8.48 15.91
C LYS A 254 14.79 9.11 17.02
N GLU A 255 15.95 9.66 16.70
CA GLU A 255 16.90 10.22 17.68
C GLU A 255 16.40 11.53 18.29
N HIS A 256 15.80 12.41 17.49
CA HIS A 256 15.40 13.75 17.93
C HIS A 256 13.93 13.83 18.37
N PHE A 257 13.04 13.02 17.82
CA PHE A 257 11.61 13.11 18.08
C PHE A 257 11.03 11.83 18.70
N ASN A 258 11.83 10.77 18.86
CA ASN A 258 11.35 9.46 19.31
C ASN A 258 10.21 8.91 18.43
N ILE A 259 10.19 9.30 17.14
CA ILE A 259 9.28 8.75 16.15
C ILE A 259 9.79 7.36 15.75
N LYS A 260 9.00 6.32 16.03
CA LYS A 260 9.35 4.91 15.80
C LYS A 260 8.32 4.15 14.95
N ILE A 261 7.24 4.83 14.59
CA ILE A 261 6.12 4.25 13.87
C ILE A 261 5.88 5.13 12.63
N GLU A 262 5.93 4.52 11.46
CA GLU A 262 5.46 5.11 10.21
C GLU A 262 4.02 4.67 9.99
N LEU A 263 3.09 5.57 9.67
CA LEU A 263 1.68 5.22 9.51
C LEU A 263 1.31 4.82 8.07
N PHE A 264 2.22 5.02 7.13
CA PHE A 264 2.10 4.63 5.73
C PHE A 264 3.36 3.89 5.26
N GLY A 265 3.47 2.61 5.62
CA GLY A 265 4.58 1.74 5.24
C GLY A 265 4.10 0.41 4.65
N SER A 266 5.07 -0.46 4.38
CA SER A 266 4.86 -1.86 4.09
C SER A 266 6.04 -2.69 4.60
N PRO A 267 5.88 -4.02 4.76
CA PRO A 267 7.01 -4.89 5.12
C PRO A 267 8.18 -4.80 4.13
N LEU A 268 7.94 -4.33 2.90
CA LEU A 268 8.95 -4.22 1.84
C LEU A 268 9.81 -2.96 1.94
N ASN A 269 9.34 -1.90 2.61
CA ASN A 269 9.99 -0.59 2.61
C ASN A 269 10.19 0.01 4.01
N THR A 270 9.69 -0.67 5.03
CA THR A 270 9.83 -0.25 6.42
C THR A 270 11.26 -0.44 6.91
N SER A 271 11.68 0.43 7.82
CA SER A 271 12.86 0.19 8.65
C SER A 271 12.50 0.12 10.13
N ASN A 272 11.20 0.13 10.44
CA ASN A 272 10.64 0.11 11.78
C ASN A 272 10.02 -1.26 12.05
N ASN A 273 10.04 -1.70 13.30
CA ASN A 273 9.38 -2.95 13.70
C ASN A 273 7.85 -2.78 13.83
N MET A 274 7.35 -1.56 13.70
CA MET A 274 5.94 -1.21 13.77
C MET A 274 5.62 -0.16 12.70
N PHE A 275 4.63 -0.45 11.88
CA PHE A 275 4.22 0.42 10.77
C PHE A 275 2.74 0.24 10.45
N GLY A 276 2.07 1.28 9.98
CA GLY A 276 0.74 1.17 9.36
C GLY A 276 0.88 0.65 7.93
N SER A 277 0.00 -0.25 7.50
CA SER A 277 0.03 -0.79 6.13
C SER A 277 -1.37 -1.14 5.63
N TYR A 278 -1.49 -1.39 4.32
CA TYR A 278 -2.78 -1.62 3.68
C TYR A 278 -3.32 -3.05 3.90
N PHE A 279 -2.47 -4.07 3.80
CA PHE A 279 -2.87 -5.48 3.87
C PHE A 279 -2.63 -6.07 5.25
N TYR A 280 -3.41 -5.67 6.25
CA TYR A 280 -3.16 -6.08 7.63
C TYR A 280 -3.13 -7.61 7.83
N ASP A 281 -4.01 -8.35 7.16
CA ASP A 281 -4.14 -9.80 7.30
C ASP A 281 -2.82 -10.54 7.05
N ILE A 282 -2.01 -10.06 6.09
CA ILE A 282 -0.67 -10.57 5.82
C ILE A 282 0.44 -9.76 6.49
N ASP A 283 0.34 -8.43 6.51
CA ASP A 283 1.44 -7.58 6.97
C ASP A 283 1.62 -7.62 8.51
N LYS A 284 0.60 -8.05 9.26
CA LYS A 284 0.64 -8.15 10.73
C LYS A 284 1.76 -9.06 11.23
N VAL A 285 2.08 -10.13 10.50
CA VAL A 285 3.14 -11.08 10.89
C VAL A 285 4.54 -10.47 10.74
N PHE A 286 4.65 -9.35 10.02
CA PHE A 286 5.88 -8.58 9.86
C PHE A 286 5.92 -7.31 10.73
N GLY A 287 4.91 -7.05 11.55
CA GLY A 287 4.87 -5.88 12.44
C GLY A 287 3.87 -4.79 12.06
N SER A 288 2.99 -5.02 11.08
CA SER A 288 1.94 -4.05 10.77
C SER A 288 0.98 -3.83 11.95
N ILE A 289 0.57 -2.58 12.15
CA ILE A 289 -0.52 -2.18 13.06
C ILE A 289 -1.83 -1.93 12.32
N GLY A 290 -1.87 -2.16 11.00
CA GLY A 290 -3.05 -2.00 10.16
C GLY A 290 -3.14 -0.68 9.41
N ASN A 291 -4.25 -0.48 8.72
CA ASN A 291 -4.47 0.70 7.89
C ASN A 291 -4.67 1.94 8.76
N TYR A 292 -3.92 3.02 8.50
CA TYR A 292 -4.04 4.28 9.25
C TYR A 292 -5.48 4.76 9.39
N PHE A 293 -6.30 4.65 8.35
CA PHE A 293 -7.69 5.10 8.38
C PHE A 293 -8.61 4.25 9.25
N GLN A 294 -8.18 3.04 9.62
CA GLN A 294 -8.94 2.07 10.43
C GLN A 294 -8.42 1.96 11.87
N ILE A 295 -7.36 2.69 12.22
CA ILE A 295 -6.82 2.72 13.59
C ILE A 295 -7.13 4.07 14.25
N ASN A 296 -7.31 4.06 15.57
CA ASN A 296 -7.54 5.27 16.36
C ASN A 296 -6.26 5.64 17.12
N ILE A 297 -5.57 6.69 16.69
CA ILE A 297 -4.35 7.15 17.36
C ILE A 297 -4.73 8.06 18.54
N LYS A 298 -4.43 7.61 19.76
CA LYS A 298 -4.68 8.38 21.00
C LYS A 298 -3.47 9.19 21.47
N LYS A 299 -2.26 8.65 21.27
CA LYS A 299 -0.98 9.24 21.71
C LYS A 299 0.20 8.63 20.98
N GLY A 300 1.38 9.23 21.12
CA GLY A 300 2.62 8.77 20.52
C GLY A 300 3.15 9.72 19.45
N TYR A 301 4.26 9.34 18.82
CA TYR A 301 4.96 10.16 17.84
C TYR A 301 5.11 9.37 16.54
N TYR A 302 4.58 9.92 15.44
CA TYR A 302 4.39 9.17 14.20
C TYR A 302 4.92 9.94 12.99
N GLU A 303 5.44 9.17 12.04
CA GLU A 303 5.77 9.63 10.70
C GLU A 303 4.60 9.33 9.76
N LEU A 304 4.29 10.28 8.86
CA LEU A 304 3.34 10.08 7.77
C LEU A 304 3.97 10.53 6.45
N ASN A 305 4.37 9.55 5.64
CA ASN A 305 4.73 9.71 4.23
C ASN A 305 3.69 8.97 3.37
N PRO A 306 2.47 9.52 3.21
CA PRO A 306 1.40 8.85 2.48
C PRO A 306 1.75 8.66 1.01
N PRO A 307 1.08 7.71 0.31
CA PRO A 307 0.99 7.76 -1.14
C PRO A 307 0.57 9.16 -1.61
N PHE A 308 1.12 9.63 -2.73
CA PHE A 308 0.96 10.98 -3.27
C PHE A 308 -0.44 11.24 -3.88
N ASP A 309 -1.44 10.47 -3.46
CA ASP A 309 -2.84 10.67 -3.79
C ASP A 309 -3.42 11.84 -2.98
N VAL A 310 -4.02 12.80 -3.69
CA VAL A 310 -4.54 14.04 -3.12
C VAL A 310 -5.68 13.78 -2.15
N CYS A 311 -6.59 12.85 -2.47
CA CYS A 311 -7.75 12.55 -1.65
C CYS A 311 -7.33 11.81 -0.38
N LEU A 312 -6.40 10.86 -0.51
CA LEU A 312 -5.80 10.16 0.62
C LEU A 312 -5.08 11.14 1.55
N MET A 313 -4.26 12.06 1.01
CA MET A 313 -3.58 13.09 1.82
C MET A 313 -4.57 14.02 2.52
N LYS A 314 -5.66 14.41 1.85
CA LYS A 314 -6.72 15.22 2.47
C LYS A 314 -7.37 14.49 3.64
N ASN A 315 -7.80 13.25 3.43
CA ASN A 315 -8.40 12.42 4.48
C ASN A 315 -7.42 12.18 5.63
N MET A 316 -6.13 12.02 5.33
CA MET A 316 -5.08 11.90 6.34
C MET A 316 -5.04 13.16 7.22
N PHE A 317 -4.99 14.36 6.62
CA PHE A 317 -5.00 15.60 7.39
C PHE A 317 -6.26 15.80 8.23
N ASP A 318 -7.44 15.49 7.68
CA ASP A 318 -8.71 15.59 8.40
C ASP A 318 -8.73 14.63 9.61
N LYS A 319 -8.28 13.38 9.43
CA LYS A 319 -8.17 12.41 10.52
C LYS A 319 -7.12 12.82 11.56
N SER A 320 -5.93 13.22 11.14
CA SER A 320 -4.85 13.65 12.05
C SER A 320 -5.26 14.88 12.86
N LEU A 321 -6.01 15.82 12.29
CA LEU A 321 -6.58 16.95 13.02
C LEU A 321 -7.52 16.48 14.14
N ASN A 322 -8.44 15.57 13.84
CA ASN A 322 -9.36 15.03 14.84
C ASN A 322 -8.60 14.29 15.95
N GLU A 323 -7.56 13.53 15.60
CA GLU A 323 -6.72 12.83 16.58
C GLU A 323 -5.93 13.81 17.46
N LEU A 324 -5.39 14.90 16.90
CA LEU A 324 -4.72 15.96 17.66
C LEU A 324 -5.66 16.68 18.63
N ILE A 325 -6.87 17.03 18.18
CA ILE A 325 -7.91 17.64 19.04
C ILE A 325 -8.27 16.67 20.18
N ASN A 326 -8.56 15.41 19.86
CA ASN A 326 -8.93 14.41 20.86
C ASN A 326 -7.79 14.16 21.86
N ALA A 327 -6.55 14.07 21.40
CA ALA A 327 -5.40 13.90 22.27
C ALA A 327 -5.20 15.13 23.18
N GLU A 328 -5.38 16.35 22.66
CA GLU A 328 -5.33 17.57 23.45
C GLU A 328 -6.44 17.62 24.52
N THR A 329 -7.69 17.30 24.16
CA THR A 329 -8.80 17.20 25.13
C THR A 329 -8.50 16.18 26.24
N ASN A 330 -7.89 15.05 25.89
CA ASN A 330 -7.56 13.98 26.84
C ASN A 330 -6.19 14.15 27.52
N LYS A 331 -5.49 15.26 27.30
CA LYS A 331 -4.15 15.53 27.84
C LYS A 331 -3.09 14.48 27.49
N GLU A 332 -3.24 13.85 26.33
CA GLU A 332 -2.36 12.79 25.84
C GLU A 332 -1.35 13.33 24.83
N ALA A 333 -0.08 12.94 24.93
CA ALA A 333 0.98 13.46 24.07
C ALA A 333 0.88 12.92 22.63
N LEU A 334 0.68 13.79 21.64
CA LEU A 334 0.58 13.38 20.23
C LEU A 334 1.39 14.30 19.30
N LEU A 335 2.21 13.68 18.44
CA LEU A 335 3.00 14.35 17.40
C LEU A 335 2.88 13.60 16.07
N PHE A 336 2.67 14.37 15.01
CA PHE A 336 2.69 13.92 13.62
C PHE A 336 3.76 14.67 12.83
N CYS A 337 4.66 13.93 12.18
CA CYS A 337 5.61 14.46 11.21
C CYS A 337 5.17 14.05 9.80
N PHE A 338 4.58 15.00 9.08
CA PHE A 338 4.13 14.81 7.70
C PHE A 338 5.28 15.07 6.73
N ILE A 339 5.45 14.18 5.75
CA ILE A 339 6.43 14.28 4.68
C ILE A 339 5.67 14.09 3.37
N ILE A 340 5.31 15.19 2.71
CA ILE A 340 4.38 15.17 1.57
C ILE A 340 4.91 15.95 0.37
N PRO A 341 4.47 15.64 -0.86
CA PRO A 341 4.87 16.39 -2.05
C PRO A 341 4.27 17.79 -2.05
N THR A 342 5.04 18.81 -2.43
CA THR A 342 4.53 20.19 -2.50
C THR A 342 3.44 20.38 -3.56
N SER A 343 3.33 19.49 -4.53
CA SER A 343 2.27 19.49 -5.54
C SER A 343 0.87 19.39 -4.94
N PHE A 344 0.73 18.81 -3.74
CA PHE A 344 -0.54 18.81 -3.00
C PHE A 344 -1.10 20.23 -2.79
N PHE A 345 -0.22 21.17 -2.45
CA PHE A 345 -0.59 22.56 -2.10
C PHE A 345 -0.91 23.45 -3.29
N LYS A 346 -0.71 22.98 -4.53
CA LYS A 346 -1.09 23.74 -5.73
C LYS A 346 -2.60 23.98 -5.80
N TYR A 347 -3.38 23.03 -5.30
CA TYR A 347 -4.84 23.03 -5.42
C TYR A 347 -5.57 22.75 -4.10
N ASN A 348 -4.83 22.46 -3.03
CA ASN A 348 -5.39 22.11 -1.72
C ASN A 348 -4.82 22.99 -0.63
N ARG A 349 -5.61 23.18 0.42
CA ARG A 349 -5.21 23.86 1.65
C ARG A 349 -5.30 22.86 2.81
N LEU A 350 -4.48 23.09 3.83
CA LEU A 350 -4.62 22.36 5.09
C LEU A 350 -5.94 22.73 5.77
N PRO A 351 -6.54 21.82 6.55
CA PRO A 351 -7.64 22.17 7.43
C PRO A 351 -7.26 23.36 8.31
N HIS A 352 -8.08 24.41 8.35
CA HIS A 352 -7.73 25.67 9.03
C HIS A 352 -7.31 25.46 10.50
N LYS A 353 -8.03 24.59 11.23
CA LYS A 353 -7.73 24.29 12.64
C LYS A 353 -6.40 23.56 12.84
N LEU A 354 -5.84 22.93 11.82
CA LEU A 354 -4.54 22.27 11.90
C LEU A 354 -3.41 23.29 12.20
N ASN A 355 -3.57 24.55 11.78
CA ASN A 355 -2.61 25.61 12.04
C ASN A 355 -2.32 25.81 13.54
N ASN A 356 -3.27 25.50 14.42
CA ASN A 356 -3.07 25.57 15.87
C ASN A 356 -2.03 24.55 16.37
N PHE A 357 -1.86 23.46 15.63
CA PHE A 357 -0.97 22.35 15.96
C PHE A 357 0.35 22.39 15.19
N ILE A 358 0.45 23.12 14.08
CA ILE A 358 1.69 23.25 13.31
C ILE A 358 2.71 24.03 14.14
N LYS A 359 3.85 23.40 14.45
CA LYS A 359 4.94 24.03 15.21
C LYS A 359 6.19 24.24 14.36
N TYR A 360 6.33 23.48 13.29
CA TYR A 360 7.37 23.68 12.30
C TYR A 360 6.87 23.27 10.92
N ASN A 361 7.27 24.01 9.90
CA ASN A 361 7.12 23.57 8.52
C ASN A 361 8.29 24.06 7.65
N ILE A 362 8.62 23.31 6.59
CA ILE A 362 9.64 23.70 5.62
C ILE A 362 9.39 23.09 4.25
N TYR A 363 9.63 23.89 3.21
CA TYR A 363 9.67 23.45 1.82
C TYR A 363 11.11 23.12 1.41
N LEU A 364 11.32 21.92 0.88
CA LEU A 364 12.60 21.44 0.39
C LEU A 364 12.51 21.16 -1.12
N HIS A 365 13.50 21.64 -1.86
CA HIS A 365 13.69 21.22 -3.24
C HIS A 365 14.05 19.73 -3.27
N LYS A 366 13.61 19.01 -4.31
CA LYS A 366 13.83 17.57 -4.49
C LYS A 366 15.28 17.12 -4.34
N ASP A 367 16.24 18.00 -4.66
CA ASP A 367 17.68 17.69 -4.55
C ASP A 367 18.19 17.73 -3.10
N LYS A 368 17.45 18.39 -2.20
CA LYS A 368 17.74 18.46 -0.75
C LYS A 368 17.04 17.36 0.05
N PHE A 369 16.11 16.63 -0.57
CA PHE A 369 15.37 15.56 0.06
C PHE A 369 15.11 14.44 -0.97
N PRO A 370 16.12 13.63 -1.29
CA PRO A 370 15.93 12.50 -2.17
C PRO A 370 15.16 11.38 -1.45
N TYR A 371 14.54 10.53 -2.26
CA TYR A 371 13.77 9.38 -1.80
C TYR A 371 14.40 8.10 -2.31
N ILE A 372 14.10 6.99 -1.63
CA ILE A 372 14.33 5.66 -2.13
C ILE A 372 13.18 5.27 -3.05
N ARG A 373 13.53 4.96 -4.30
CA ARG A 373 12.63 4.38 -5.28
C ARG A 373 13.02 2.94 -5.56
N TYR A 374 12.08 2.04 -5.33
CA TYR A 374 12.18 0.66 -5.78
C TYR A 374 11.66 0.58 -7.21
N ASN A 375 12.33 -0.21 -8.06
CA ASN A 375 11.69 -0.62 -9.30
C ASN A 375 10.52 -1.59 -8.99
N ARG A 376 9.69 -1.88 -9.99
CA ARG A 376 8.47 -2.70 -9.80
C ARG A 376 8.74 -4.10 -9.20
N LEU A 377 9.93 -4.65 -9.43
CA LEU A 377 10.31 -5.97 -8.95
C LEU A 377 11.16 -5.90 -7.66
N PHE A 378 11.32 -4.71 -7.09
CA PHE A 378 12.23 -4.40 -5.98
C PHE A 378 13.70 -4.74 -6.26
N THR A 379 14.06 -5.20 -7.47
CA THR A 379 15.42 -5.63 -7.88
C THR A 379 16.43 -4.49 -7.99
N LYS A 380 15.96 -3.24 -8.08
CA LYS A 380 16.84 -2.07 -8.03
C LYS A 380 16.26 -1.03 -7.09
N THR A 381 17.11 -0.56 -6.20
CA THR A 381 16.86 0.53 -5.27
C THR A 381 17.67 1.72 -5.74
N ILE A 382 17.00 2.84 -6.00
CA ILE A 382 17.64 4.07 -6.50
C ILE A 382 17.31 5.19 -5.52
N VAL A 383 18.33 5.89 -5.04
CA VAL A 383 18.16 7.18 -4.37
C VAL A 383 17.99 8.24 -5.45
N ALA A 384 16.83 8.90 -5.48
CA ALA A 384 16.50 9.86 -6.53
C ALA A 384 15.80 11.11 -5.99
N PRO A 385 16.04 12.29 -6.60
CA PRO A 385 15.26 13.50 -6.34
C PRO A 385 13.90 13.39 -7.07
N ILE A 386 12.88 12.89 -6.37
CA ILE A 386 11.58 12.55 -6.99
C ILE A 386 10.65 13.76 -7.03
N VAL A 387 10.40 14.39 -5.89
CA VAL A 387 9.45 15.50 -5.73
C VAL A 387 10.01 16.54 -4.76
N ASN A 388 9.59 17.80 -4.92
CA ASN A 388 9.77 18.78 -3.87
C ASN A 388 8.93 18.36 -2.66
N THR A 389 9.49 18.49 -1.47
CA THR A 389 8.91 17.95 -0.24
C THR A 389 8.53 19.07 0.70
N HIS A 390 7.35 18.98 1.30
CA HIS A 390 6.95 19.78 2.45
C HIS A 390 7.01 18.88 3.69
N ILE A 391 7.85 19.27 4.65
CA ILE A 391 7.88 18.64 5.97
C ILE A 391 7.09 19.52 6.92
N ILE A 392 6.11 18.94 7.62
CA ILE A 392 5.26 19.63 8.59
C ILE A 392 5.29 18.84 9.89
N ILE A 393 5.65 19.49 11.00
CA ILE A 393 5.57 18.91 12.33
C ILE A 393 4.39 19.54 13.06
N CYS A 394 3.41 18.70 13.37
CA CYS A 394 2.26 19.07 14.18
C CYS A 394 2.30 18.35 15.52
N HIS A 395 2.03 19.04 16.61
CA HIS A 395 1.83 18.41 17.90
C HIS A 395 0.93 19.24 18.83
N ASN A 396 0.32 18.57 19.80
CA ASN A 396 -0.41 19.24 20.87
C ASN A 396 0.52 19.71 22.01
N ASN A 397 -0.05 20.34 23.03
CA ASN A 397 0.71 20.94 24.12
C ASN A 397 1.27 19.94 25.15
N TYR A 398 0.96 18.64 25.02
CA TYR A 398 1.30 17.60 26.00
C TYR A 398 2.56 16.79 25.64
N ILE A 399 3.26 17.14 24.56
CA ILE A 399 4.52 16.47 24.22
C ILE A 399 5.63 16.77 25.24
N ASN A 400 6.60 15.85 25.37
CA ASN A 400 7.74 16.03 26.27
C ASN A 400 8.60 17.25 25.87
N ASN A 401 9.08 18.00 26.87
CA ASN A 401 9.99 19.14 26.72
C ASN A 401 11.24 18.86 25.86
N TYR A 402 11.81 17.65 25.91
CA TYR A 402 12.91 17.24 25.05
C TYR A 402 12.51 17.31 23.57
N VAL A 403 11.35 16.75 23.22
CA VAL A 403 10.83 16.76 21.84
C VAL A 403 10.51 18.19 21.42
N LYS A 404 9.86 18.99 22.29
CA LYS A 404 9.56 20.41 22.00
C LYS A 404 10.81 21.21 21.66
N LYS A 405 11.87 21.10 22.47
CA LYS A 405 13.17 21.74 22.20
C LYS A 405 13.79 21.31 20.87
N ASN A 406 13.61 20.04 20.47
CA ASN A 406 14.09 19.54 19.20
C ASN A 406 13.27 20.03 18.00
N VAL A 407 11.96 20.28 18.18
CA VAL A 407 11.12 20.94 17.15
C VAL A 407 11.63 22.36 16.91
N ASP A 408 11.89 23.13 17.98
CA ASP A 408 12.41 24.50 17.87
C ASP A 408 13.77 24.55 17.16
N LYS A 409 14.59 23.50 17.35
CA LYS A 409 15.91 23.34 16.72
C LYS A 409 15.87 22.59 15.39
N PHE A 410 14.71 22.18 14.88
CA PHE A 410 14.65 21.24 13.76
C PHE A 410 15.31 21.79 12.49
N LYS A 411 15.27 23.12 12.27
CA LYS A 411 15.98 23.76 11.15
C LYS A 411 17.49 23.46 11.18
N SER A 412 18.16 23.54 12.34
CA SER A 412 19.60 23.27 12.42
C SER A 412 19.88 21.77 12.26
N ILE A 413 19.08 20.92 12.90
CA ILE A 413 19.15 19.46 12.77
C ILE A 413 19.03 19.03 11.30
N LEU A 414 18.04 19.58 10.59
CA LEU A 414 17.78 19.30 9.18
C LEU A 414 18.91 19.80 8.29
N ASN A 415 19.45 21.00 8.52
CA ASN A 415 20.58 21.51 7.76
C ASN A 415 21.82 20.62 7.89
N ILE A 416 22.10 20.09 9.09
CA ILE A 416 23.18 19.13 9.30
C ILE A 416 22.95 17.86 8.46
N TRP A 417 21.71 17.36 8.42
CA TRP A 417 21.37 16.18 7.63
C TRP A 417 21.49 16.43 6.12
N ILE A 418 21.01 17.56 5.62
CA ILE A 418 21.10 17.94 4.19
C ILE A 418 22.56 18.08 3.75
N ASN A 419 23.42 18.64 4.62
CA ASN A 419 24.83 18.87 4.30
C ASN A 419 25.69 17.59 4.38
N LYS A 420 25.22 16.54 5.05
CA LYS A 420 25.84 15.22 4.96
C LYS A 420 25.55 14.67 3.56
N LYS A 421 26.56 14.66 2.69
CA LYS A 421 26.47 13.97 1.39
C LYS A 421 25.94 12.55 1.64
N TYR A 422 24.87 12.18 0.95
CA TYR A 422 24.25 10.86 1.07
C TYR A 422 25.27 9.80 0.63
N THR A 423 26.02 9.23 1.56
CA THR A 423 26.73 7.97 1.32
C THR A 423 25.67 6.89 1.30
N THR A 424 25.47 6.31 0.12
CA THR A 424 24.50 5.25 -0.19
C THR A 424 24.60 4.08 0.74
#